data_AF-A0A958HVG5-F1
#
_entry.id   AF-A0A958HVG5-F1
#
_cell.length_a   1.000
_cell.length_b   1.000
_cell.length_c   1.000
_cell.angle_alpha   90.00
_cell.angle_beta   90.00
_cell.angle_gamma   90.00
#
_symmetry.space_group_name_H-M   'P 1'
#
loop_
_entity.id
_entity.type
_entity.pdbx_description
1 polymer ?
#
loop_
_entity_poly.entity_id
_entity_poly.type
_entity_poly.pdbx_seq_one_letter_code
_entity_poly.pdbx_strand_id
1 'polypeptide(L)'
;DSALANLERALPLARNGEDGATVRRTIDWINWDDGNIRNAEYRDRLIELADAQQYAEAAAGFARLKDGLKNPRAAREIDWRLALLEYSHLGREAQALERLSAVVRYYLNDSLQTATAAVDTMSETYFNSFGTMCHNQGVQALKDKKLRRALAYFTQSTEVPWPQQAKSYLEIARLSVNNPAKAVDAAGKALAAPQQLDGREQQDALRVMVGGLKRLGRFDEAKEYYRRYRQQVQEKESQSE
;
A
#
# COMPACT_ATOMS: atom_id res chain seq x y z
N ASP A 1 36.43 19.28 12.38
CA ASP A 1 35.67 19.18 11.12
C ASP A 1 35.32 17.74 10.82
N SER A 2 34.03 17.38 10.91
CA SER A 2 33.54 16.05 10.53
C SER A 2 33.25 15.99 9.03
N ALA A 3 33.32 14.78 8.44
CA ALA A 3 32.99 14.57 7.03
C ALA A 3 31.55 15.02 6.70
N LEU A 4 30.60 14.78 7.62
CA LEU A 4 29.22 15.24 7.50
C LEU A 4 29.12 16.78 7.43
N ALA A 5 29.82 17.49 8.32
CA ALA A 5 29.85 18.95 8.30
C ALA A 5 30.52 19.52 7.03
N ASN A 6 31.43 18.78 6.40
CA ASN A 6 32.00 19.15 5.10
C ASN A 6 30.97 18.98 3.97
N LEU A 7 30.20 17.89 3.99
CA LEU A 7 29.15 17.64 2.99
C LEU A 7 28.00 18.66 3.11
N GLU A 8 27.57 18.99 4.34
CA GLU A 8 26.57 20.02 4.60
C GLU A 8 27.00 21.40 4.09
N ARG A 9 28.28 21.75 4.30
CA ARG A 9 28.88 22.98 3.75
C ARG A 9 29.02 22.94 2.22
N ALA A 10 29.24 21.78 1.64
CA ALA A 10 29.39 21.60 0.19
C ALA A 10 28.04 21.65 -0.56
N LEU A 11 26.94 21.24 0.07
CA LEU A 11 25.61 21.21 -0.55
C LEU A 11 25.17 22.55 -1.18
N PRO A 12 25.26 23.72 -0.51
CA PRO A 12 24.92 25.01 -1.13
C PRO A 12 25.93 25.45 -2.20
N LEU A 13 27.10 24.80 -2.30
CA LEU A 13 28.15 25.08 -3.28
C LEU A 13 28.07 24.15 -4.51
N ALA A 14 27.06 23.28 -4.59
CA ALA A 14 26.86 22.38 -5.72
C ALA A 14 26.67 23.16 -7.03
N ARG A 15 27.36 22.74 -8.09
CA ARG A 15 27.41 23.48 -9.37
C ARG A 15 26.13 23.34 -10.18
N ASN A 16 25.42 22.22 -10.00
CA ASN A 16 24.17 21.90 -10.67
C ASN A 16 23.29 21.04 -9.75
N GLY A 17 22.07 20.75 -10.20
CA GLY A 17 21.10 19.97 -9.43
C GLY A 17 21.52 18.52 -9.18
N GLU A 18 22.31 17.91 -10.07
CA GLU A 18 22.76 16.53 -9.96
C GLU A 18 23.85 16.37 -8.88
N ASP A 19 24.82 17.28 -8.85
CA ASP A 19 25.85 17.38 -7.81
C ASP A 19 25.18 17.57 -6.44
N GLY A 20 24.20 18.49 -6.37
CA GLY A 20 23.44 18.76 -5.16
C GLY A 20 22.66 17.53 -4.68
N ALA A 21 22.01 16.81 -5.60
CA ALA A 21 21.29 15.57 -5.29
C ALA A 21 22.25 14.46 -4.80
N THR A 22 23.45 14.38 -5.34
CA THR A 22 24.47 13.40 -4.93
C THR A 22 25.01 13.69 -3.53
N VAL A 23 25.32 14.95 -3.23
CA VAL A 23 25.72 15.36 -1.87
C VAL A 23 24.60 15.10 -0.88
N ARG A 24 23.35 15.44 -1.24
CA ARG A 24 22.17 15.18 -0.38
C ARG A 24 21.97 13.70 -0.11
N ARG A 25 22.00 12.84 -1.14
CA ARG A 25 21.92 11.39 -0.97
C ARG A 25 23.00 10.84 -0.03
N THR A 26 24.22 11.39 -0.11
CA THR A 26 25.33 10.98 0.77
C THR A 26 25.05 11.40 2.22
N ILE A 27 24.58 12.63 2.44
CA ILE A 27 24.16 13.11 3.78
C ILE A 27 23.03 12.22 4.33
N ASP A 28 22.00 11.96 3.53
CA ASP A 28 20.86 11.12 3.93
C ASP A 28 21.31 9.69 4.24
N TRP A 29 22.25 9.14 3.48
CA TRP A 29 22.84 7.82 3.72
C TRP A 29 23.60 7.76 5.04
N ILE A 30 24.45 8.76 5.33
CA ILE A 30 25.19 8.85 6.61
C ILE A 30 24.19 8.96 7.77
N ASN A 31 23.16 9.79 7.61
CA ASN A 31 22.18 10.09 8.65
C ASN A 31 21.04 9.06 8.74
N TRP A 32 21.04 8.03 7.88
CA TRP A 32 19.98 7.02 7.85
C TRP A 32 19.73 6.40 9.23
N ASP A 33 20.80 6.04 9.95
CA ASP A 33 20.75 5.57 11.34
C ASP A 33 21.51 6.52 12.29
N ASP A 34 21.15 7.80 12.28
CA ASP A 34 21.71 8.84 13.17
C ASP A 34 23.25 8.91 13.16
N GLY A 35 23.86 8.78 11.98
CA GLY A 35 25.31 8.83 11.78
C GLY A 35 26.03 7.49 11.93
N ASN A 36 25.32 6.39 12.16
CA ASN A 36 25.92 5.05 12.23
C ASN A 36 26.20 4.47 10.84
N ILE A 37 27.33 4.88 10.26
CA ILE A 37 27.78 4.47 8.92
C ILE A 37 27.86 2.95 8.77
N ARG A 38 28.29 2.22 9.81
CA ARG A 38 28.39 0.75 9.75
C ARG A 38 27.03 0.09 9.53
N ASN A 39 25.98 0.62 10.15
CA ASN A 39 24.63 0.11 9.95
C ASN A 39 24.11 0.42 8.54
N ALA A 40 24.44 1.59 7.98
CA ALA A 40 24.10 1.95 6.60
C ALA A 40 24.81 1.05 5.58
N GLU A 41 26.11 0.82 5.74
CA GLU A 41 26.87 -0.13 4.90
C GLU A 41 26.31 -1.55 5.00
N TYR A 42 25.98 -1.99 6.21
CA TYR A 42 25.41 -3.33 6.40
C TYR A 42 24.02 -3.43 5.74
N ARG A 43 23.17 -2.42 5.84
CA ARG A 43 21.89 -2.35 5.11
C ARG A 43 22.11 -2.55 3.61
N ASP A 44 23.04 -1.83 3.01
CA ASP A 44 23.27 -1.89 1.56
C ASP A 44 23.73 -3.29 1.13
N ARG A 45 24.62 -3.91 1.90
CA ARG A 45 24.98 -5.31 1.67
C ARG A 45 23.79 -6.27 1.75
N LEU A 46 22.85 -6.04 2.68
CA LEU A 46 21.63 -6.87 2.78
C LEU A 46 20.70 -6.66 1.59
N ILE A 47 20.65 -5.45 1.02
CA ILE A 47 19.94 -5.16 -0.23
C ILE A 47 20.60 -5.92 -1.39
N GLU A 48 21.92 -5.88 -1.49
CA GLU A 48 22.67 -6.65 -2.51
C GLU A 48 22.40 -8.16 -2.41
N LEU A 49 22.33 -8.73 -1.19
CA LEU A 49 21.94 -10.13 -0.99
C LEU A 49 20.53 -10.41 -1.49
N ALA A 50 19.57 -9.50 -1.23
CA ALA A 50 18.20 -9.65 -1.73
C ALA A 50 18.14 -9.58 -3.26
N ASP A 51 18.91 -8.68 -3.88
CA ASP A 51 19.01 -8.56 -5.34
C ASP A 51 19.67 -9.80 -5.97
N ALA A 52 20.63 -10.41 -5.26
CA ALA A 52 21.23 -11.70 -5.61
C ALA A 52 20.32 -12.91 -5.28
N GLN A 53 19.05 -12.69 -4.92
CA GLN A 53 18.05 -13.71 -4.57
C GLN A 53 18.41 -14.56 -3.34
N GLN A 54 19.34 -14.12 -2.50
CA GLN A 54 19.71 -14.76 -1.24
C GLN A 54 18.74 -14.35 -0.12
N TYR A 55 17.44 -14.54 -0.35
CA TYR A 55 16.36 -13.97 0.47
C TYR A 55 16.39 -14.39 1.94
N ALA A 56 16.72 -15.65 2.22
CA ALA A 56 16.77 -16.15 3.60
C ALA A 56 17.91 -15.51 4.39
N GLU A 57 19.08 -15.33 3.77
CA GLU A 57 20.24 -14.68 4.39
C GLU A 57 19.99 -13.18 4.58
N ALA A 58 19.46 -12.50 3.55
CA ALA A 58 19.06 -11.10 3.63
C ALA A 58 18.04 -10.87 4.76
N ALA A 59 16.99 -11.71 4.85
CA ALA A 59 15.98 -11.60 5.90
C ALA A 59 16.57 -11.80 7.32
N ALA A 60 17.44 -12.80 7.51
CA ALA A 60 18.11 -13.01 8.79
C ALA A 60 19.06 -11.84 9.14
N GLY A 61 19.72 -11.26 8.14
CA GLY A 61 20.54 -10.07 8.31
C GLY A 61 19.73 -8.83 8.68
N PHE A 62 18.60 -8.58 8.02
CA PHE A 62 17.69 -7.48 8.35
C PHE A 62 17.13 -7.61 9.77
N ALA A 63 16.72 -8.81 10.18
CA ALA A 63 16.27 -9.07 11.54
C ALA A 63 17.34 -8.71 12.58
N ARG A 64 18.61 -9.09 12.35
CA ARG A 64 19.73 -8.74 13.23
C ARG A 64 20.07 -7.25 13.20
N LEU A 65 20.04 -6.62 12.03
CA LEU A 65 20.31 -5.19 11.88
C LEU A 65 19.31 -4.37 12.70
N LYS A 66 18.02 -4.74 12.64
CA LYS A 66 16.94 -4.04 13.34
C LYS A 66 17.23 -3.81 14.82
N ASP A 67 17.75 -4.81 15.52
CA ASP A 67 18.02 -4.73 16.97
C ASP A 67 19.12 -3.72 17.33
N GLY A 68 19.95 -3.33 16.36
CA GLY A 68 21.05 -2.38 16.53
C GLY A 68 20.76 -0.97 16.01
N LEU A 69 19.56 -0.70 15.47
CA LEU A 69 19.19 0.60 14.93
C LEU A 69 18.77 1.58 16.04
N LYS A 70 19.26 2.81 15.94
CA LYS A 70 18.92 3.91 16.84
C LYS A 70 17.78 4.75 16.29
N ASN A 71 17.76 4.95 14.99
CA ASN A 71 16.74 5.75 14.33
C ASN A 71 15.45 4.94 14.15
N PRO A 72 14.32 5.33 14.76
CA PRO A 72 13.04 4.64 14.60
C PRO A 72 12.54 4.59 13.15
N ARG A 73 12.91 5.58 12.32
CA ARG A 73 12.61 5.59 10.88
C ARG A 73 13.36 4.48 10.14
N ALA A 74 14.64 4.31 10.42
CA ALA A 74 15.45 3.22 9.87
C ALA A 74 14.89 1.85 10.28
N ALA A 75 14.53 1.69 11.56
CA ALA A 75 13.95 0.44 12.05
C ALA A 75 12.66 0.04 11.31
N ARG A 76 11.80 1.02 11.01
CA ARG A 76 10.57 0.78 10.23
C ARG A 76 10.84 0.47 8.76
N GLU A 77 11.84 1.10 8.16
CA GLU A 77 12.28 0.73 6.80
C GLU A 77 12.76 -0.73 6.75
N ILE A 78 13.57 -1.15 7.73
CA ILE A 78 14.03 -2.54 7.83
C ILE A 78 12.85 -3.49 8.06
N ASP A 79 11.88 -3.13 8.91
CA ASP A 79 10.67 -3.94 9.07
C ASP A 79 9.88 -4.07 7.75
N TRP A 80 9.72 -2.99 6.99
CA TRP A 80 9.07 -3.05 5.69
C TRP A 80 9.81 -3.96 4.71
N ARG A 81 11.14 -3.80 4.56
CA ARG A 81 11.95 -4.65 3.67
C ARG A 81 11.89 -6.12 4.08
N LEU A 82 11.98 -6.40 5.37
CA LEU A 82 11.86 -7.75 5.90
C LEU A 82 10.47 -8.34 5.60
N ALA A 83 9.39 -7.57 5.78
CA ALA A 83 8.04 -7.99 5.43
C ALA A 83 7.92 -8.32 3.93
N LEU A 84 8.52 -7.53 3.04
CA LEU A 84 8.52 -7.81 1.59
C LEU A 84 9.16 -9.17 1.28
N LEU A 85 10.32 -9.47 1.88
CA LEU A 85 11.00 -10.75 1.69
C LEU A 85 10.19 -11.92 2.26
N GLU A 86 9.69 -11.75 3.49
CA GLU A 86 8.87 -12.74 4.20
C GLU A 86 7.61 -13.11 3.39
N TYR A 87 6.94 -12.11 2.81
CA TYR A 87 5.73 -12.29 2.02
C TYR A 87 6.00 -12.93 0.65
N SER A 88 6.91 -12.34 -0.12
CA SER A 88 7.03 -12.65 -1.55
C SER A 88 7.88 -13.88 -1.84
N HIS A 89 8.81 -14.22 -0.94
CA HIS A 89 9.85 -15.22 -1.21
C HIS A 89 9.98 -16.32 -0.17
N LEU A 90 9.58 -16.08 1.08
CA LEU A 90 9.80 -17.03 2.18
C LEU A 90 8.53 -17.77 2.64
N GLY A 91 7.36 -17.48 2.05
CA GLY A 91 6.10 -18.12 2.43
C GLY A 91 5.69 -17.84 3.89
N ARG A 92 6.01 -16.64 4.40
CA ARG A 92 5.70 -16.18 5.76
C ARG A 92 4.72 -15.03 5.73
N GLU A 93 3.64 -15.16 4.96
CA GLU A 93 2.74 -14.06 4.62
C GLU A 93 2.02 -13.49 5.84
N ALA A 94 1.65 -14.34 6.81
CA ALA A 94 1.00 -13.90 8.04
C ALA A 94 1.93 -13.02 8.89
N GLN A 95 3.19 -13.43 9.06
CA GLN A 95 4.21 -12.66 9.79
C GLN A 95 4.53 -11.35 9.08
N ALA A 96 4.67 -11.38 7.75
CA ALA A 96 4.92 -10.19 6.95
C ALA A 96 3.79 -9.16 7.10
N LEU A 97 2.53 -9.60 7.04
CA LEU A 97 1.38 -8.72 7.20
C LEU A 97 1.28 -8.12 8.60
N GLU A 98 1.56 -8.90 9.64
CA GLU A 98 1.60 -8.40 11.01
C GLU A 98 2.67 -7.32 11.18
N ARG A 99 3.88 -7.59 10.70
CA ARG A 99 5.00 -6.65 10.72
C ARG A 99 4.66 -5.36 9.97
N LEU A 100 4.13 -5.49 8.75
CA LEU A 100 3.80 -4.34 7.92
C LEU A 100 2.60 -3.55 8.47
N SER A 101 1.63 -4.22 9.12
CA SER A 101 0.55 -3.54 9.83
C SER A 101 1.07 -2.65 10.96
N ALA A 102 2.07 -3.10 11.71
CA ALA A 102 2.70 -2.28 12.75
C ALA A 102 3.38 -1.02 12.17
N VAL A 103 4.11 -1.17 11.05
CA VAL A 103 4.73 -0.03 10.34
C VAL A 103 3.66 0.96 9.89
N VAL A 104 2.60 0.48 9.25
CA VAL A 104 1.56 1.33 8.67
C VAL A 104 0.73 2.03 9.74
N ARG A 105 0.37 1.36 10.84
CA ARG A 105 -0.35 1.98 11.96
C ARG A 105 0.42 3.13 12.58
N TYR A 106 1.75 3.05 12.64
CA TYR A 106 2.57 4.16 13.10
C TYR A 106 2.34 5.41 12.23
N TYR A 107 2.48 5.29 10.91
CA TYR A 107 2.32 6.42 10.00
C TYR A 107 0.87 6.92 9.87
N LEU A 108 -0.13 6.05 10.03
CA LEU A 108 -1.52 6.47 10.11
C LEU A 108 -1.78 7.35 11.35
N ASN A 109 -1.23 6.98 12.50
CA ASN A 109 -1.43 7.74 13.73
C ASN A 109 -0.58 9.02 13.76
N ASP A 110 0.64 8.98 13.23
CA ASP A 110 1.56 10.12 13.18
C ASP A 110 1.09 11.19 12.17
N SER A 111 0.62 10.78 10.99
CA SER A 111 0.06 11.70 9.99
C SER A 111 -1.19 12.46 10.49
N LEU A 112 -1.95 11.87 11.42
CA LEU A 112 -3.07 12.53 12.09
C LEU A 112 -2.66 13.52 13.18
N GLN A 113 -1.42 13.42 13.71
CA GLN A 113 -0.92 14.31 14.76
C GLN A 113 -0.10 15.48 14.22
N THR A 114 0.61 15.31 13.10
CA THR A 114 1.38 16.37 12.46
C THR A 114 0.78 16.73 11.10
N ALA A 115 -0.30 17.50 11.10
CA ALA A 115 -1.06 17.94 9.91
C ALA A 115 -0.26 18.82 8.90
N THR A 116 1.05 18.96 9.07
CA THR A 116 1.96 19.75 8.21
C THR A 116 3.14 18.94 7.67
N ALA A 117 3.32 17.67 8.07
CA ALA A 117 4.32 16.83 7.45
C ALA A 117 3.76 16.33 6.11
N ALA A 118 4.29 16.90 5.00
CA ALA A 118 4.07 16.36 3.67
C ALA A 118 4.19 14.83 3.74
N VAL A 119 3.21 14.11 3.17
CA VAL A 119 3.22 12.64 3.13
C VAL A 119 4.58 12.24 2.58
N ASP A 120 5.41 11.69 3.45
CA ASP A 120 6.74 11.26 3.07
C ASP A 120 6.55 10.16 2.02
N THR A 121 7.26 10.26 0.89
CA THR A 121 7.30 9.24 -0.18
C THR A 121 7.47 7.81 0.36
N MET A 122 8.14 7.68 1.50
CA MET A 122 8.30 6.41 2.21
C MET A 122 6.96 5.85 2.77
N SER A 123 6.11 6.70 3.34
CA SER A 123 4.83 6.30 3.91
C SER A 123 3.83 5.80 2.84
N GLU A 124 3.82 6.45 1.67
CA GLU A 124 3.04 5.96 0.51
C GLU A 124 3.50 4.57 0.09
N THR A 125 4.82 4.34 0.06
CA THR A 125 5.39 3.03 -0.29
C THR A 125 4.93 1.94 0.68
N TYR A 126 4.86 2.25 1.98
CA TYR A 126 4.37 1.32 3.00
C TYR A 126 2.87 1.02 2.85
N PHE A 127 2.05 2.05 2.63
CA PHE A 127 0.61 1.87 2.40
C PHE A 127 0.34 1.05 1.13
N ASN A 128 1.07 1.33 0.05
CA ASN A 128 0.95 0.61 -1.22
C ASN A 128 1.28 -0.88 -1.04
N SER A 129 2.39 -1.17 -0.34
CA SER A 129 2.81 -2.54 -0.04
C SER A 129 1.76 -3.27 0.78
N PHE A 130 1.29 -2.65 1.88
CA PHE A 130 0.32 -3.25 2.79
C PHE A 130 -1.04 -3.48 2.13
N GLY A 131 -1.58 -2.45 1.48
CA GLY A 131 -2.85 -2.51 0.77
C GLY A 131 -2.86 -3.60 -0.29
N THR A 132 -1.78 -3.72 -1.06
CA THR A 132 -1.60 -4.76 -2.09
C THR A 132 -1.50 -6.15 -1.48
N MET A 133 -0.69 -6.34 -0.43
CA MET A 133 -0.54 -7.65 0.22
C MET A 133 -1.85 -8.14 0.85
N CYS A 134 -2.58 -7.25 1.53
CA CYS A 134 -3.90 -7.55 2.07
C CYS A 134 -4.88 -7.90 0.94
N HIS A 135 -4.93 -7.11 -0.14
CA HIS A 135 -5.80 -7.42 -1.28
C HIS A 135 -5.50 -8.80 -1.87
N ASN A 136 -4.24 -9.13 -2.11
CA ASN A 136 -3.81 -10.41 -2.66
C ASN A 136 -4.17 -11.58 -1.73
N GLN A 137 -4.00 -11.42 -0.42
CA GLN A 137 -4.44 -12.43 0.56
C GLN A 137 -5.97 -12.58 0.59
N GLY A 138 -6.71 -11.50 0.38
CA GLY A 138 -8.16 -11.52 0.19
C GLY A 138 -8.55 -12.35 -1.03
N VAL A 139 -7.91 -12.11 -2.18
CA VAL A 139 -8.13 -12.87 -3.43
C VAL A 139 -7.77 -14.34 -3.25
N GLN A 140 -6.66 -14.66 -2.59
CA GLN A 140 -6.28 -16.05 -2.33
C GLN A 140 -7.29 -16.74 -1.41
N ALA A 141 -7.75 -16.06 -0.35
CA ALA A 141 -8.79 -16.58 0.53
C ALA A 141 -10.13 -16.80 -0.20
N LEU A 142 -10.47 -15.98 -1.21
CA LEU A 142 -11.63 -16.23 -2.08
C LEU A 142 -11.47 -17.51 -2.90
N LYS A 143 -10.29 -17.73 -3.51
CA LYS A 143 -9.99 -18.97 -4.27
C LYS A 143 -10.14 -20.21 -3.39
N ASP A 144 -9.69 -20.10 -2.14
CA ASP A 144 -9.82 -21.13 -1.11
C ASP A 144 -11.25 -21.26 -0.52
N LYS A 145 -12.21 -20.46 -0.99
CA LYS A 145 -13.60 -20.37 -0.48
C LYS A 145 -13.71 -19.97 1.00
N LYS A 146 -12.68 -19.32 1.56
CA LYS A 146 -12.62 -18.82 2.94
C LYS A 146 -13.20 -17.40 3.03
N LEU A 147 -14.50 -17.26 2.80
CA LEU A 147 -15.17 -15.96 2.62
C LEU A 147 -14.97 -14.97 3.78
N ARG A 148 -15.02 -15.44 5.03
CA ARG A 148 -14.80 -14.56 6.21
C ARG A 148 -13.38 -14.00 6.25
N ARG A 149 -12.40 -14.84 5.92
CA ARG A 149 -10.98 -14.44 5.87
C ARG A 149 -10.73 -13.48 4.71
N ALA A 150 -11.32 -13.74 3.55
CA ALA A 150 -11.28 -12.83 2.41
C ALA A 150 -11.82 -11.44 2.77
N LEU A 151 -13.01 -11.39 3.38
CA LEU A 151 -13.62 -10.14 3.83
C LEU A 151 -12.71 -9.39 4.81
N ALA A 152 -12.10 -10.09 5.79
CA ALA A 152 -11.21 -9.46 6.75
C ALA A 152 -9.99 -8.80 6.07
N TYR A 153 -9.37 -9.48 5.10
CA TYR A 153 -8.23 -8.93 4.37
C TYR A 153 -8.61 -7.76 3.45
N PHE A 154 -9.75 -7.84 2.75
CA PHE A 154 -10.20 -6.70 1.97
C PHE A 154 -10.52 -5.49 2.85
N THR A 155 -11.13 -5.69 4.03
CA THR A 155 -11.33 -4.61 5.00
C THR A 155 -10.00 -3.98 5.40
N GLN A 156 -8.99 -4.77 5.79
CA GLN A 156 -7.66 -4.25 6.13
C GLN A 156 -7.02 -3.47 4.98
N SER A 157 -7.16 -3.97 3.74
CA SER A 157 -6.68 -3.29 2.54
C SER A 157 -7.34 -1.92 2.35
N THR A 158 -8.58 -1.73 2.82
CA THR A 158 -9.29 -0.45 2.73
C THR A 158 -8.99 0.53 3.86
N GLU A 159 -8.24 0.13 4.89
CA GLU A 159 -7.89 1.01 6.02
C GLU A 159 -6.79 2.03 5.67
N VAL A 160 -6.11 1.85 4.53
CA VAL A 160 -4.99 2.69 4.09
C VAL A 160 -5.25 3.26 2.69
N PRO A 161 -4.75 4.47 2.39
CA PRO A 161 -4.84 5.02 1.03
C PRO A 161 -3.78 4.36 0.14
N TRP A 162 -4.21 3.61 -0.88
CA TRP A 162 -3.33 3.01 -1.89
C TRP A 162 -3.99 2.97 -3.28
N PRO A 163 -3.22 2.87 -4.38
CA PRO A 163 -3.72 3.08 -5.75
C PRO A 163 -4.87 2.20 -6.24
N GLN A 164 -5.11 1.01 -5.67
CA GLN A 164 -6.21 0.13 -6.09
C GLN A 164 -7.18 -0.18 -4.94
N GLN A 165 -7.29 0.72 -3.97
CA GLN A 165 -8.21 0.59 -2.83
C GLN A 165 -9.66 0.34 -3.25
N ALA A 166 -10.12 0.94 -4.37
CA ALA A 166 -11.44 0.73 -4.93
C ALA A 166 -11.72 -0.75 -5.28
N LYS A 167 -10.71 -1.52 -5.69
CA LYS A 167 -10.86 -2.95 -5.98
C LYS A 167 -11.20 -3.74 -4.71
N SER A 168 -10.54 -3.42 -3.60
CA SER A 168 -10.87 -4.02 -2.31
C SER A 168 -12.29 -3.66 -1.85
N TYR A 169 -12.73 -2.41 -2.07
CA TYR A 169 -14.13 -2.03 -1.81
C TYR A 169 -15.13 -2.79 -2.68
N LEU A 170 -14.83 -3.01 -3.97
CA LEU A 170 -15.67 -3.81 -4.86
C LEU A 170 -15.80 -5.26 -4.35
N GLU A 171 -14.69 -5.88 -3.92
CA GLU A 171 -14.74 -7.23 -3.37
C GLU A 171 -15.54 -7.30 -2.05
N ILE A 172 -15.42 -6.29 -1.18
CA ILE A 172 -16.28 -6.17 0.01
C ILE A 172 -17.74 -6.08 -0.39
N ALA A 173 -18.07 -5.30 -1.42
CA ALA A 173 -19.44 -5.14 -1.90
C ALA A 173 -20.02 -6.47 -2.42
N ARG A 174 -19.25 -7.21 -3.23
CA ARG A 174 -19.61 -8.55 -3.74
C ARG A 174 -19.83 -9.55 -2.62
N LEU A 175 -18.94 -9.57 -1.62
CA LEU A 175 -19.07 -10.46 -0.46
C LEU A 175 -20.24 -10.08 0.46
N SER A 176 -20.67 -8.83 0.42
CA SER A 176 -21.71 -8.29 1.30
C SER A 176 -23.10 -8.27 0.68
N VAL A 177 -23.36 -8.93 -0.46
CA VAL A 177 -24.66 -8.88 -1.15
C VAL A 177 -25.86 -9.27 -0.30
N ASN A 178 -25.67 -10.08 0.74
CA ASN A 178 -26.72 -10.45 1.70
C ASN A 178 -27.00 -9.39 2.77
N ASN A 179 -26.14 -8.39 2.89
CA ASN A 179 -26.33 -7.18 3.68
C ASN A 179 -26.37 -5.97 2.71
N PRO A 180 -27.55 -5.61 2.18
CA PRO A 180 -27.66 -4.63 1.11
C PRO A 180 -27.13 -3.24 1.50
N ALA A 181 -27.24 -2.84 2.78
CA ALA A 181 -26.67 -1.58 3.26
C ALA A 181 -25.14 -1.57 3.13
N LYS A 182 -24.47 -2.64 3.60
CA LYS A 182 -23.01 -2.77 3.48
C LYS A 182 -22.54 -2.90 2.03
N ALA A 183 -23.28 -3.64 1.20
CA ALA A 183 -22.98 -3.76 -0.23
C ALA A 183 -23.05 -2.41 -0.95
N VAL A 184 -24.09 -1.60 -0.67
CA VAL A 184 -24.26 -0.26 -1.22
C VAL A 184 -23.15 0.69 -0.77
N ASP A 185 -22.82 0.70 0.53
CA ASP A 185 -21.73 1.54 1.06
C ASP A 185 -20.39 1.23 0.38
N ALA A 186 -20.01 -0.05 0.34
CA ALA A 186 -18.77 -0.48 -0.28
C ALA A 186 -18.74 -0.22 -1.80
N ALA A 187 -19.83 -0.50 -2.52
CA ALA A 187 -19.92 -0.20 -3.94
C ALA A 187 -19.83 1.31 -4.21
N GLY A 188 -20.41 2.15 -3.34
CA GLY A 188 -20.31 3.60 -3.43
C GLY A 188 -18.89 4.10 -3.28
N LYS A 189 -18.15 3.57 -2.29
CA LYS A 189 -16.72 3.88 -2.09
C LYS A 189 -15.87 3.43 -3.28
N ALA A 190 -16.16 2.27 -3.86
CA ALA A 190 -15.48 1.81 -5.08
C ALA A 190 -15.74 2.76 -6.26
N LEU A 191 -17.00 3.17 -6.47
CA LEU A 191 -17.40 4.08 -7.55
C LEU A 191 -16.97 5.54 -7.35
N ALA A 192 -16.54 5.92 -6.15
CA ALA A 192 -15.96 7.25 -5.90
C ALA A 192 -14.55 7.40 -6.49
N ALA A 193 -13.86 6.30 -6.80
CA ALA A 193 -12.54 6.28 -7.43
C ALA A 193 -12.54 5.38 -8.70
N PRO A 194 -13.35 5.71 -9.72
CA PRO A 194 -13.55 4.86 -10.89
C PRO A 194 -12.27 4.62 -11.70
N GLN A 195 -11.30 5.53 -11.65
CA GLN A 195 -9.98 5.39 -12.29
C GLN A 195 -9.14 4.22 -11.73
N GLN A 196 -9.50 3.71 -10.55
CA GLN A 196 -8.85 2.54 -9.94
C GLN A 196 -9.50 1.21 -10.36
N LEU A 197 -10.59 1.28 -11.12
CA LEU A 197 -11.38 0.14 -11.56
C LEU A 197 -11.35 0.06 -13.09
N ASP A 198 -11.17 -1.15 -13.62
CA ASP A 198 -11.36 -1.38 -15.04
C ASP A 198 -12.85 -1.27 -15.43
N GLY A 199 -13.14 -1.17 -16.73
CA GLY A 199 -14.51 -0.98 -17.19
C GLY A 199 -15.46 -2.13 -16.85
N ARG A 200 -14.98 -3.34 -16.56
CA ARG A 200 -15.82 -4.47 -16.12
C ARG A 200 -16.07 -4.38 -14.62
N GLU A 201 -15.06 -4.02 -13.85
CA GLU A 201 -15.15 -3.77 -12.41
C GLU A 201 -16.12 -2.63 -12.10
N GLN A 202 -16.09 -1.54 -12.88
CA GLN A 202 -17.07 -0.44 -12.75
C GLN A 202 -18.51 -0.92 -13.02
N GLN A 203 -18.73 -1.71 -14.08
CA GLN A 203 -20.04 -2.29 -14.39
C GLN A 203 -20.53 -3.22 -13.26
N ASP A 204 -19.62 -4.02 -12.70
CA ASP A 204 -19.94 -4.90 -11.58
C ASP A 204 -20.29 -4.11 -10.31
N ALA A 205 -19.56 -3.03 -10.02
CA ALA A 205 -19.86 -2.14 -8.89
C ALA A 205 -21.25 -1.49 -9.06
N LEU A 206 -21.57 -0.99 -10.25
CA LEU A 206 -22.89 -0.43 -10.57
C LEU A 206 -24.00 -1.49 -10.42
N ARG A 207 -23.78 -2.72 -10.87
CA ARG A 207 -24.75 -3.81 -10.73
C ARG A 207 -25.02 -4.14 -9.26
N VAL A 208 -23.97 -4.23 -8.43
CA VAL A 208 -24.11 -4.46 -6.99
C VAL A 208 -24.85 -3.29 -6.33
N MET A 209 -24.52 -2.05 -6.69
CA MET A 209 -25.18 -0.84 -6.21
C MET A 209 -26.68 -0.84 -6.51
N VAL A 210 -27.07 -1.09 -7.78
CA VAL A 210 -28.48 -1.14 -8.19
C VAL A 210 -29.24 -2.25 -7.45
N GLY A 211 -28.66 -3.45 -7.36
CA GLY A 211 -29.26 -4.57 -6.64
C GLY A 211 -29.47 -4.28 -5.15
N GLY A 212 -28.46 -3.71 -4.50
CA GLY A 212 -28.51 -3.32 -3.09
C GLY A 212 -29.55 -2.22 -2.82
N LEU A 213 -29.58 -1.15 -3.63
CA LEU A 213 -30.54 -0.05 -3.48
C LEU A 213 -31.99 -0.52 -3.66
N LYS A 214 -32.27 -1.40 -4.62
CA LYS A 214 -33.60 -2.02 -4.79
C LYS A 214 -34.03 -2.80 -3.55
N ARG A 215 -33.12 -3.58 -2.96
CA ARG A 215 -33.39 -4.33 -1.72
C ARG A 215 -33.61 -3.44 -0.50
N LEU A 216 -33.12 -2.20 -0.53
CA LEU A 216 -33.38 -1.19 0.50
C LEU A 216 -34.65 -0.35 0.20
N GLY A 217 -35.34 -0.58 -0.91
CA GLY A 217 -36.49 0.23 -1.32
C GLY A 217 -36.14 1.61 -1.89
N ARG A 218 -34.86 1.89 -2.16
CA ARG A 218 -34.36 3.18 -2.69
C ARG A 218 -34.39 3.17 -4.22
N PHE A 219 -35.59 3.08 -4.80
CA PHE A 219 -35.78 2.83 -6.24
C PHE A 219 -35.33 3.99 -7.14
N ASP A 220 -35.53 5.24 -6.71
CA ASP A 220 -35.15 6.41 -7.51
C ASP A 220 -33.63 6.50 -7.70
N GLU A 221 -32.88 6.24 -6.65
CA GLU A 221 -31.42 6.17 -6.71
C GLU A 221 -30.96 4.96 -7.54
N ALA A 222 -31.61 3.81 -7.37
CA ALA A 222 -31.32 2.62 -8.18
C ALA A 222 -31.51 2.89 -9.68
N LYS A 223 -32.53 3.69 -10.05
CA LYS A 223 -32.79 4.09 -11.44
C LYS A 223 -31.65 4.93 -12.01
N GLU A 224 -31.11 5.85 -11.22
CA GLU A 224 -29.99 6.70 -11.64
C GLU A 224 -28.72 5.87 -11.90
N TYR A 225 -28.33 5.00 -10.98
CA TYR A 225 -27.18 4.11 -11.18
C TYR A 225 -27.40 3.12 -12.34
N TYR A 226 -28.65 2.68 -12.57
CA TYR A 226 -28.96 1.81 -13.71
C TYR A 226 -28.80 2.52 -15.06
N ARG A 227 -29.11 3.82 -15.16
CA ARG A 227 -28.85 4.59 -16.38
C ARG A 227 -27.36 4.66 -16.69
N ARG A 228 -26.53 4.94 -15.69
CA ARG A 228 -25.06 4.96 -15.83
C ARG A 228 -24.52 3.60 -16.29
N TYR A 229 -25.04 2.52 -15.69
CA TYR A 229 -24.70 1.15 -16.12
C TYR A 229 -25.03 0.91 -17.60
N ARG A 230 -26.21 1.35 -18.07
CA ARG A 230 -26.62 1.21 -19.47
C ARG A 230 -25.73 2.02 -20.43
N GLN A 231 -25.36 3.24 -20.06
CA GLN A 231 -24.46 4.09 -20.85
C GLN A 231 -23.11 3.40 -21.04
N GLN A 232 -22.49 2.87 -19.97
CA GLN A 232 -21.20 2.17 -20.06
C GLN A 232 -21.24 0.90 -20.91
N VAL A 233 -22.39 0.21 -20.96
CA VAL A 233 -22.54 -0.98 -21.82
C VAL A 233 -22.60 -0.56 -23.29
N GLN A 234 -23.38 0.46 -23.60
CA GLN A 234 -23.54 0.97 -24.97
C GLN A 234 -22.23 1.54 -25.54
N GLU A 235 -21.47 2.29 -24.75
CA GLU A 235 -20.18 2.85 -25.17
C GLU A 235 -19.16 1.77 -25.55
N LYS A 236 -19.15 0.62 -24.87
CA LYS A 236 -18.26 -0.50 -25.22
C LYS A 236 -18.67 -1.22 -26.49
N GLU A 237 -19.98 -1.37 -26.72
CA GLU A 237 -20.52 -1.99 -27.93
C GLU A 237 -20.12 -1.16 -29.15
N SER A 238 -20.25 0.18 -29.08
CA SER A 238 -19.86 1.09 -30.19
C SER A 238 -18.35 1.22 -30.43
N GLN A 239 -17.50 0.84 -29.47
CA GLN A 239 -16.03 0.83 -29.65
C GLN A 239 -15.52 -0.51 -30.21
N SER A 240 -16.37 -1.53 -30.29
CA SER A 240 -16.01 -2.88 -30.74
C SER A 240 -16.46 -3.19 -32.17
N GLU A 241 -17.17 -2.25 -32.81
CA GLU A 241 -17.59 -2.26 -34.23
C GLU A 241 -16.62 -1.47 -35.11
#